data_AF-E2BE95-F1
#
_entry.id   AF-E2BE95-F1
#
_cell.length_a   1.000
_cell.length_b   1.000
_cell.length_c   1.000
_cell.angle_alpha   90.00
_cell.angle_beta   90.00
_cell.angle_gamma   90.00
#
_symmetry.space_group_name_H-M   'P 1'
#
loop_
_entity.id
_entity.type
_entity.pdbx_description
1 polymer ?
#
loop_
_entity_poly.entity_id
_entity_poly.type
_entity_poly.pdbx_seq_one_letter_code
_entity_poly.pdbx_strand_id
1 'polypeptide(L)' 'LNKLCARWVPHLLTIEQKRLRMRISQACLAHFNRFKQNKMDFKLRFITVDETWIHHYTPERKEPS' A
#
# COMPACT_ATOMS: atom_id res chain seq x y z
N LEU A 1 15.60 3.84 -9.01
CA LEU A 1 14.35 3.16 -8.61
C LEU A 1 13.62 4.06 -7.62
N ASN A 2 12.39 4.48 -7.91
CA ASN A 2 11.57 5.21 -6.94
C ASN A 2 10.77 4.21 -6.08
N LYS A 3 10.87 4.33 -4.76
CA LYS A 3 10.11 3.50 -3.81
C LYS A 3 8.66 4.01 -3.78
N LEU A 4 7.73 3.24 -4.36
CA LEU A 4 6.31 3.62 -4.45
C LEU A 4 5.48 3.22 -3.23
N CYS A 5 5.96 2.30 -2.39
CA CYS A 5 5.28 1.86 -1.17
C CYS A 5 6.27 1.57 -0.05
N ALA A 6 5.83 1.67 1.20
CA ALA A 6 6.65 1.38 2.38
C ALA A 6 7.16 -0.08 2.38
N ARG A 7 6.35 -1.00 1.83
CA ARG A 7 6.61 -2.44 1.74
C ARG A 7 7.54 -2.80 0.57
N TRP A 8 8.25 -3.92 0.71
CA TRP A 8 9.03 -4.52 -0.37
C TRP A 8 8.08 -5.20 -1.36
N VAL A 9 8.03 -4.69 -2.59
CA VAL A 9 7.29 -5.32 -3.69
C VAL A 9 8.31 -5.91 -4.66
N PRO A 10 8.20 -7.20 -5.01
CA PRO A 10 9.09 -7.82 -6.00
C PRO A 10 9.05 -7.05 -7.31
N HIS A 11 10.22 -6.85 -7.93
CA HIS A 11 10.30 -6.19 -9.24
C HIS A 11 9.60 -6.99 -10.33
N LEU A 12 9.71 -8.33 -10.28
CA LEU A 12 9.02 -9.26 -11.15
C LEU A 12 8.02 -10.09 -10.36
N LEU A 13 6.75 -10.06 -10.78
CA LEU A 13 5.71 -10.92 -10.23
C LEU A 13 5.66 -12.24 -10.99
N THR A 14 5.43 -13.34 -10.27
CA THR A 14 5.11 -14.63 -10.87
C THR A 14 3.77 -14.58 -11.61
N ILE A 15 3.54 -15.53 -12.51
CA ILE A 15 2.27 -15.63 -13.25
C ILE A 15 1.08 -15.76 -12.27
N GLU A 16 1.23 -16.58 -11.23
CA GLU A 16 0.19 -16.77 -10.21
C GLU A 16 -0.08 -15.51 -9.39
N GLN A 17 0.96 -14.75 -9.01
CA GLN A 17 0.78 -13.46 -8.34
C GLN A 17 0.04 -12.46 -9.23
N LYS A 18 0.32 -12.43 -10.54
CA LYS A 18 -0.41 -11.57 -11.50
C LYS A 18 -1.88 -11.98 -11.61
N ARG A 19 -2.16 -13.29 -11.72
CA ARG A 19 -3.52 -13.84 -11.76
C ARG A 19 -4.31 -13.50 -10.49
N LEU A 20 -3.70 -13.68 -9.33
CA LEU A 20 -4.31 -13.36 -8.04
C LEU A 20 -4.65 -11.87 -7.95
N ARG A 21 -3.70 -10.99 -8.30
CA ARG A 21 -3.94 -9.53 -8.31
C ARG A 21 -5.08 -9.14 -9.25
N MET A 22 -5.15 -9.74 -10.45
CA MET A 22 -6.24 -9.50 -11.41
C MET A 22 -7.60 -9.89 -10.81
N ARG A 23 -7.70 -11.09 -10.24
CA ARG A 23 -8.93 -11.59 -9.61
C ARG A 23 -9.39 -10.70 -8.46
N ILE A 24 -8.48 -10.32 -7.56
CA ILE A 24 -8.79 -9.41 -6.45
C ILE A 24 -9.27 -8.05 -6.98
N SER A 25 -8.59 -7.50 -8.00
CA SER A 25 -8.96 -6.22 -8.60
C SER A 25 -10.36 -6.26 -9.22
N GLN A 26 -10.71 -7.35 -9.91
CA GLN A 26 -12.06 -7.55 -10.46
C GLN A 26 -13.13 -7.60 -9.36
N ALA A 27 -12.87 -8.30 -8.26
CA ALA A 27 -13.78 -8.29 -7.11
C ALA A 27 -13.92 -6.88 -6.51
N CYS A 28 -12.82 -6.14 -6.38
CA CYS A 28 -12.82 -4.76 -5.91
C CYS A 28 -13.58 -3.79 -6.86
N LEU A 29 -13.65 -4.07 -8.17
CA LEU A 29 -14.44 -3.25 -9.09
C LEU A 29 -15.95 -3.32 -8.80
N ALA A 30 -16.46 -4.44 -8.29
CA ALA A 30 -17.85 -4.52 -7.82
C ALA A 30 -18.09 -3.57 -6.64
N HIS A 31 -17.12 -3.46 -5.73
CA HIS A 31 -17.13 -2.45 -4.66
C HIS A 31 -17.02 -1.02 -5.21
N PHE A 32 -16.25 -0.81 -6.28
CA PHE A 32 -16.16 0.48 -6.96
C PHE A 32 -17.47 0.90 -7.63
N ASN A 33 -18.25 -0.02 -8.17
CA ASN A 33 -19.59 0.30 -8.67
C ASN A 33 -20.51 0.82 -7.55
N ARG A 34 -20.42 0.23 -6.35
CA ARG A 34 -21.12 0.76 -5.15
C ARG A 34 -20.61 2.15 -4.77
N PHE A 35 -19.30 2.40 -4.88
CA PHE A 35 -18.72 3.74 -4.70
C PHE A 35 -19.28 4.75 -5.71
N LYS A 36 -19.47 4.38 -6.98
CA LYS A 36 -20.07 5.28 -7.99
C LYS A 36 -21.53 5.60 -7.67
N GLN A 37 -22.30 4.62 -7.18
CA GLN A 37 -23.72 4.78 -6.85
C GLN A 37 -23.93 5.59 -5.57
N ASN A 38 -23.12 5.36 -4.53
CA ASN A 38 -23.18 6.11 -3.28
C ASN A 38 -21.79 6.36 -2.70
N LYS A 39 -21.17 7.45 -3.18
CA LYS A 39 -19.79 7.84 -2.87
C LYS A 39 -19.57 8.12 -1.38
N MET A 40 -20.54 8.75 -0.71
CA MET A 40 -20.39 9.20 0.67
C MET A 40 -20.47 8.01 1.64
N ASP A 41 -21.49 7.18 1.49
CA ASP A 41 -21.70 5.97 2.30
C ASP A 41 -20.57 4.95 2.11
N PHE A 42 -20.00 4.84 0.91
CA PHE A 42 -18.83 4.01 0.69
C PHE A 42 -17.59 4.54 1.45
N LYS A 43 -17.29 5.84 1.34
CA LYS A 43 -16.11 6.43 2.00
C LYS A 43 -16.17 6.36 3.51
N LEU A 44 -17.35 6.54 4.10
CA LEU A 44 -17.54 6.47 5.56
C LEU A 44 -17.22 5.08 6.15
N ARG A 45 -17.38 4.02 5.34
CA ARG A 45 -17.18 2.63 5.78
C ARG A 45 -15.87 2.02 5.29
N PHE A 46 -15.15 2.70 4.41
CA PHE A 46 -13.90 2.20 3.82
C PHE A 46 -12.70 2.67 4.65
N ILE A 47 -12.28 1.81 5.59
CA ILE A 47 -11.14 2.07 6.48
C ILE A 47 -9.92 1.31 5.96
N THR A 48 -8.78 2.00 5.85
CA THR A 48 -7.49 1.39 5.47
C THR A 48 -6.42 1.75 6.49
N VAL A 49 -5.48 0.84 6.73
CA VAL A 49 -4.32 1.05 7.60
C VAL A 49 -3.07 0.52 6.91
N ASP A 50 -1.94 1.21 7.07
CA ASP A 50 -0.62 0.73 6.67
C ASP A 50 0.44 1.34 7.60
N GLU A 51 1.61 0.73 7.64
CA GLU A 51 2.72 1.15 8.47
C GLU A 51 3.81 1.81 7.61
N THR A 52 4.45 2.84 8.17
CA THR A 52 5.63 3.47 7.56
C THR A 52 6.74 3.58 8.59
N TRP A 53 7.97 3.31 8.16
CA TRP A 53 9.15 3.45 9.01
C TRP A 53 9.57 4.91 9.06
N ILE A 54 9.57 5.50 10.26
CA ILE A 54 10.06 6.85 10.50
C ILE A 54 11.50 6.75 10.99
N HIS A 55 12.45 7.28 10.21
CA HIS A 55 13.85 7.28 10.59
C HIS A 55 14.14 8.43 11.56
N HIS A 56 14.62 8.11 12.76
CA HIS A 56 15.17 9.08 13.71
C HIS A 56 16.70 9.01 13.65
N TYR A 57 17.34 10.13 13.28
CA TYR A 57 18.79 10.22 13.20
C TYR A 57 19.37 10.66 14.54
N THR A 58 20.24 9.82 15.12
CA THR A 58 21.07 10.19 16.26
C THR A 58 22.48 10.48 15.76
N PRO A 59 23.00 11.71 15.87
CA PRO A 59 24.37 12.01 15.47
C PRO A 59 25.38 11.28 16.36
N GLU A 60 26.40 10.70 15.74
CA GLU A 60 27.55 10.15 16.46
C GLU A 60 28.28 11.27 17.21
N ARG A 61 28.49 11.08 18.52
CA ARG A 61 29.44 11.89 19.27
C ARG A 61 30.83 11.35 19.00
N LYS A 62 31.72 12.20 18.46
CA LYS A 62 33.15 11.90 18.44
C LYS A 62 33.64 11.87 19.89
N GLU A 63 34.20 10.75 20.34
CA GLU A 63 34.97 10.75 21.59
C GLU A 63 36.28 11.51 21.37
N PRO A 64 36.65 12.44 22.28
CA PRO A 64 37.96 13.08 22.22
C PRO A 64 39.05 12.03 22.48
N SER A 65 39.98 11.93 21.54
CA SER A 65 41.24 11.17 21.63
C SER A 65 42.18 11.76 22.66
#